data_AF-A0A7T7CFU6-F1
#
_entry.id   AF-A0A7T7CFU6-F1
#
_cell.length_a   1.000
_cell.length_b   1.000
_cell.length_c   1.000
_cell.angle_alpha   90.00
_cell.angle_beta   90.00
_cell.angle_gamma   90.00
#
_symmetry.space_group_name_H-M   'P 1'
#
loop_
_entity.id
_entity.type
_entity.pdbx_description
1 polymer ?
#
loop_
_entity_poly.entity_id
_entity_poly.type
_entity_poly.pdbx_seq_one_letter_code
_entity_poly.pdbx_strand_id
1 'polypeptide(L)'
;MAEALNVFDVDQPNIQGLSVDNPKHYITELKKLVGRPIGINLESLDPDADHAETLDTLPKGRTAVSESLDKAKELGMDFVCFTGNPKTGVTNTAILKSIREEKNIFHDNILIIAGKMYGAGVRNKSVDGIVSKNVVVEFAQAGADIILLPAVGSVPGSTLAKTEALVLTVHEEGALALTAIGTSQEGAARETIQQLALQNRMAGADVHHIGDAGEHGIAVPENIMDYSTAIRGKRHTYVRMAASINR
;
A
#
# COMPACT_ATOMS: atom_id res chain seq x y z
N MET A 1 -0.08 -9.07 8.79
CA MET A 1 -0.99 -7.97 9.12
C MET A 1 -0.11 -6.89 9.69
N ALA A 2 -0.11 -5.78 9.00
CA ALA A 2 0.61 -4.54 9.24
C ALA A 2 -0.37 -3.45 8.80
N GLU A 3 -0.31 -2.28 9.42
CA GLU A 3 -1.25 -1.19 9.13
C GLU A 3 -0.51 -0.06 8.43
N ALA A 4 -1.05 0.41 7.30
CA ALA A 4 -0.52 1.57 6.60
C ALA A 4 -1.43 2.77 6.89
N LEU A 5 -0.88 3.82 7.47
CA LEU A 5 -1.61 5.06 7.72
C LEU A 5 -1.77 5.82 6.41
N ASN A 6 -2.96 5.74 5.82
CA ASN A 6 -3.33 6.61 4.71
C ASN A 6 -3.67 8.01 5.24
N VAL A 7 -3.43 9.04 4.41
CA VAL A 7 -3.72 10.46 4.67
C VAL A 7 -3.06 11.09 5.92
N PHE A 8 -2.17 10.38 6.61
CA PHE A 8 -1.45 10.88 7.78
C PHE A 8 -0.43 11.95 7.39
N ASP A 9 -0.45 13.08 8.08
CA ASP A 9 0.45 14.21 7.85
C ASP A 9 1.60 14.18 8.87
N VAL A 10 2.83 13.95 8.42
CA VAL A 10 4.01 13.91 9.32
C VAL A 10 4.42 15.29 9.84
N ASP A 11 3.95 16.38 9.22
CA ASP A 11 4.16 17.74 9.72
C ASP A 11 3.21 18.05 10.88
N GLN A 12 2.03 17.42 10.90
CA GLN A 12 1.02 17.56 11.94
C GLN A 12 0.50 16.18 12.41
N PRO A 13 1.34 15.37 13.09
CA PRO A 13 0.97 14.04 13.54
C PRO A 13 -0.29 14.05 14.41
N ASN A 14 -1.32 13.34 13.97
CA ASN A 14 -2.57 13.20 14.72
C ASN A 14 -3.30 11.91 14.34
N ILE A 15 -3.75 11.16 15.34
CA ILE A 15 -4.55 9.95 15.14
C ILE A 15 -5.81 10.08 16.00
N GLN A 16 -6.97 10.15 15.35
CA GLN A 16 -8.24 10.32 16.06
C GLN A 16 -8.49 9.15 17.02
N GLY A 17 -8.90 9.46 18.24
CA GLY A 17 -9.16 8.47 19.29
C GLY A 17 -7.92 7.97 20.03
N LEU A 18 -6.71 8.39 19.64
CA LEU A 18 -5.47 8.13 20.36
C LEU A 18 -4.97 9.41 21.02
N SER A 19 -4.61 9.35 22.30
CA SER A 19 -4.04 10.49 23.03
C SER A 19 -2.61 10.16 23.45
N VAL A 20 -1.71 11.09 23.21
CA VAL A 20 -0.29 11.00 23.60
C VAL A 20 0.15 12.29 24.29
N ASP A 21 1.15 12.17 25.15
CA ASP A 21 1.80 13.28 25.84
C ASP A 21 2.69 14.13 24.91
N ASN A 22 3.19 13.53 23.83
CA ASN A 22 4.01 14.16 22.81
C ASN A 22 3.61 13.66 21.41
N PRO A 23 3.40 14.53 20.40
CA PRO A 23 3.10 14.11 19.03
C PRO A 23 4.11 13.11 18.42
N LYS A 24 5.37 13.12 18.87
CA LYS A 24 6.37 12.12 18.43
C LYS A 24 6.06 10.70 18.91
N HIS A 25 5.20 10.53 19.91
CA HIS A 25 4.86 9.23 20.48
C HIS A 25 3.63 8.57 19.83
N TYR A 26 2.93 9.23 18.90
CA TYR A 26 1.72 8.66 18.26
C TYR A 26 1.98 7.28 17.66
N ILE A 27 3.06 7.14 16.88
CA ILE A 27 3.38 5.87 16.20
C ILE A 27 3.83 4.81 17.20
N THR A 28 4.66 5.18 18.18
CA THR A 28 5.10 4.26 19.24
C THR A 28 3.91 3.72 20.06
N GLU A 29 2.97 4.58 20.46
CA GLU A 29 1.79 4.15 21.22
C GLU A 29 0.85 3.32 20.33
N LEU A 30 0.66 3.69 19.06
CA LEU A 30 -0.14 2.90 18.12
C LEU A 30 0.45 1.49 17.93
N LYS A 31 1.77 1.39 17.73
CA LYS A 31 2.48 0.09 17.64
C LYS A 31 2.25 -0.77 18.87
N LYS A 32 2.28 -0.18 20.06
CA LYS A 32 2.04 -0.89 21.32
C LYS A 32 0.60 -1.42 21.42
N LEU A 33 -0.38 -0.63 20.98
CA LEU A 33 -1.80 -1.00 21.00
C LEU A 33 -2.14 -2.08 19.97
N VAL A 34 -1.68 -1.91 18.73
CA VAL A 34 -2.00 -2.82 17.61
C VAL A 34 -1.12 -4.07 17.62
N GLY A 35 0.13 -3.91 18.08
CA GLY A 35 1.10 -4.98 18.14
C GLY A 35 1.52 -5.52 16.77
N ARG A 36 1.53 -4.64 15.76
CA ARG A 36 1.90 -4.92 14.37
C ARG A 36 2.78 -3.80 13.82
N PRO A 37 3.55 -4.07 12.75
CA PRO A 37 4.27 -3.01 12.05
C PRO A 37 3.31 -1.93 11.55
N ILE A 38 3.74 -0.68 11.67
CA ILE A 38 3.00 0.51 11.23
C ILE A 38 3.83 1.21 10.17
N GLY A 39 3.20 1.50 9.03
CA GLY A 39 3.80 2.29 7.96
C GLY A 39 2.93 3.46 7.56
N ILE A 40 3.39 4.18 6.54
CA ILE A 40 2.74 5.39 6.04
C ILE A 40 2.63 5.37 4.52
N ASN A 41 1.51 5.87 3.98
CA ASN A 41 1.40 6.21 2.57
C ASN A 41 1.89 7.64 2.33
N LEU A 42 2.86 7.81 1.43
CA LEU A 42 3.33 9.11 0.95
C LEU A 42 3.14 9.21 -0.56
N GLU A 43 2.47 10.27 -0.98
CA GLU A 43 2.07 10.49 -2.37
C GLU A 43 3.26 10.95 -3.22
N SER A 44 3.64 10.14 -4.20
CA SER A 44 4.71 10.47 -5.16
C SER A 44 4.20 11.40 -6.27
N LEU A 45 4.09 12.68 -5.95
CA LEU A 45 3.54 13.69 -6.85
C LEU A 45 4.41 13.92 -8.09
N ASP A 46 3.74 14.08 -9.23
CA ASP A 46 4.34 14.45 -10.50
C ASP A 46 3.76 15.79 -10.98
N PRO A 47 4.51 16.91 -10.86
CA PRO A 47 4.05 18.23 -11.29
C PRO A 47 3.75 18.31 -12.80
N ASP A 48 4.34 17.42 -13.60
CA ASP A 48 4.24 17.40 -15.06
C ASP A 48 3.27 16.32 -15.56
N ALA A 49 2.47 15.72 -14.65
CA ALA A 49 1.54 14.66 -15.02
C ALA A 49 0.44 15.13 -16.01
N ASP A 50 0.09 14.25 -16.95
CA ASP A 50 -1.06 14.45 -17.83
C ASP A 50 -2.36 14.15 -17.07
N HIS A 51 -2.92 15.21 -16.49
CA HIS A 51 -4.10 15.14 -15.65
C HIS A 51 -5.34 14.71 -16.45
N ALA A 52 -5.99 13.64 -15.99
CA ALA A 52 -7.30 13.22 -16.50
C ALA A 52 -8.45 14.03 -15.90
N GLU A 53 -8.22 14.62 -14.72
CA GLU A 53 -9.20 15.34 -13.91
C GLU A 53 -8.52 16.42 -13.05
N THR A 54 -9.30 17.23 -12.33
CA THR A 54 -8.75 18.19 -11.35
C THR A 54 -8.13 17.45 -10.17
N LEU A 55 -6.88 17.77 -9.88
CA LEU A 55 -6.13 17.16 -8.77
C LEU A 55 -6.38 17.88 -7.44
N ASP A 56 -6.26 17.13 -6.35
CA ASP A 56 -6.31 17.66 -4.99
C ASP A 56 -4.97 18.27 -4.58
N THR A 57 -5.01 19.39 -3.87
CA THR A 57 -3.82 19.98 -3.25
C THR A 57 -3.51 19.24 -1.95
N LEU A 58 -2.31 18.68 -1.84
CA LEU A 58 -1.87 17.96 -0.65
C LEU A 58 -0.92 18.80 0.21
N PRO A 59 -0.98 18.66 1.55
CA PRO A 59 0.06 19.20 2.42
C PRO A 59 1.38 18.46 2.21
N LYS A 60 2.50 19.16 2.43
CA LYS A 60 3.85 18.62 2.20
C LYS A 60 4.12 17.35 3.00
N GLY A 61 3.71 17.30 4.26
CA GLY A 61 3.84 16.12 5.12
C GLY A 61 3.05 14.87 4.68
N ARG A 62 2.30 14.94 3.57
CA ARG A 62 1.64 13.78 2.92
C ARG A 62 2.30 13.37 1.60
N THR A 63 3.34 14.07 1.15
CA THR A 63 4.02 13.81 -0.12
C THR A 63 5.37 13.16 0.10
N ALA A 64 5.84 12.40 -0.90
CA ALA A 64 7.10 11.67 -0.86
C ALA A 64 8.32 12.57 -1.14
N VAL A 65 8.47 13.65 -0.36
CA VAL A 65 9.63 14.56 -0.37
C VAL A 65 10.58 14.24 0.77
N SER A 66 11.86 14.61 0.64
CA SER A 66 12.90 14.30 1.61
C SER A 66 12.55 14.68 3.05
N GLU A 67 11.94 15.85 3.27
CA GLU A 67 11.61 16.28 4.63
C GLU A 67 10.48 15.44 5.26
N SER A 68 9.55 14.95 4.45
CA SER A 68 8.49 14.05 4.93
C SER A 68 9.04 12.67 5.27
N LEU A 69 10.00 12.20 4.48
CA LEU A 69 10.72 10.95 4.72
C LEU A 69 11.56 11.01 5.99
N ASP A 70 12.32 12.08 6.20
CA ASP A 70 13.07 12.29 7.45
C ASP A 70 12.15 12.29 8.68
N LYS A 71 10.99 12.96 8.59
CA LYS A 71 10.01 12.97 9.69
C LYS A 71 9.36 11.60 9.90
N ALA A 72 9.04 10.86 8.85
CA ALA A 72 8.53 9.50 8.96
C ALA A 72 9.55 8.58 9.68
N LYS A 73 10.85 8.76 9.40
CA LYS A 73 11.94 8.11 10.12
C LYS A 73 11.97 8.47 11.60
N GLU A 74 11.89 9.77 11.92
CA GLU A 74 11.87 10.25 13.31
C GLU A 74 10.67 9.74 14.11
N LEU A 75 9.50 9.63 13.47
CA LEU A 75 8.30 9.06 14.07
C LEU A 75 8.40 7.54 14.27
N GLY A 76 9.39 6.89 13.65
CA GLY A 76 9.65 5.46 13.79
C GLY A 76 8.72 4.59 12.97
N MET A 77 8.39 4.97 11.74
CA MET A 77 7.66 4.09 10.81
C MET A 77 8.47 2.82 10.48
N ASP A 78 7.81 1.66 10.35
CA ASP A 78 8.45 0.39 9.96
C ASP A 78 8.54 0.20 8.44
N PHE A 79 7.65 0.85 7.70
CA PHE A 79 7.63 0.81 6.25
C PHE A 79 7.04 2.09 5.65
N VAL A 80 7.37 2.37 4.40
CA VAL A 80 6.79 3.46 3.60
C VAL A 80 6.15 2.88 2.35
N CYS A 81 4.96 3.38 2.01
CA CYS A 81 4.27 3.09 0.77
C CYS A 81 4.39 4.29 -0.18
N PHE A 82 5.07 4.11 -1.30
CA PHE A 82 5.03 5.05 -2.44
C PHE A 82 3.92 4.63 -3.39
N THR A 83 2.77 5.26 -3.23
CA THR A 83 1.60 5.02 -4.07
C THR A 83 0.84 6.31 -4.35
N GLY A 84 -0.35 6.17 -4.93
CA GLY A 84 -1.18 7.27 -5.40
C GLY A 84 -2.64 7.12 -5.04
N ASN A 85 -3.15 8.00 -4.18
CA ASN A 85 -4.57 8.17 -3.91
C ASN A 85 -5.34 8.67 -5.16
N PRO A 86 -6.69 8.67 -5.19
CA PRO A 86 -7.40 9.24 -6.33
C PRO A 86 -7.11 10.73 -6.38
N LYS A 87 -7.03 11.29 -7.60
CA LYS A 87 -6.82 12.73 -7.82
C LYS A 87 -5.52 13.31 -7.27
N THR A 88 -4.51 12.50 -6.96
CA THR A 88 -3.21 13.03 -6.51
C THR A 88 -2.20 13.19 -7.64
N GLY A 89 -2.46 12.65 -8.84
CA GLY A 89 -1.58 12.86 -9.99
C GLY A 89 -0.33 11.98 -10.01
N VAL A 90 -0.29 10.93 -9.20
CA VAL A 90 0.91 10.07 -9.07
C VAL A 90 1.18 9.27 -10.34
N THR A 91 2.42 9.31 -10.81
CA THR A 91 2.91 8.54 -11.97
C THR A 91 3.92 7.48 -11.55
N ASN A 92 4.12 6.45 -12.39
CA ASN A 92 5.16 5.45 -12.13
C ASN A 92 6.56 6.08 -12.13
N THR A 93 6.79 7.11 -12.95
CA THR A 93 8.05 7.86 -12.97
C THR A 93 8.30 8.58 -11.64
N ALA A 94 7.28 9.21 -11.06
CA ALA A 94 7.41 9.87 -9.77
C ALA A 94 7.65 8.86 -8.63
N ILE A 95 6.97 7.71 -8.65
CA ILE A 95 7.22 6.62 -7.69
C ILE A 95 8.68 6.14 -7.81
N LEU A 96 9.18 5.90 -9.03
CA LEU A 96 10.58 5.50 -9.26
C LEU A 96 11.57 6.51 -8.67
N LYS A 97 11.27 7.80 -8.82
CA LYS A 97 12.08 8.87 -8.24
C LYS A 97 12.05 8.82 -6.71
N SER A 98 10.88 8.68 -6.10
CA SER A 98 10.74 8.56 -4.64
C SER A 98 11.51 7.37 -4.07
N ILE A 99 11.46 6.19 -4.71
CA ILE A 99 12.24 5.01 -4.28
C ILE A 99 13.74 5.34 -4.26
N ARG A 100 14.25 6.01 -5.29
CA ARG A 100 15.68 6.36 -5.39
C ARG A 100 16.10 7.43 -4.38
N GLU A 101 15.22 8.38 -4.10
CA GLU A 101 15.48 9.43 -3.11
C GLU A 101 15.51 8.85 -1.69
N GLU A 102 14.56 7.96 -1.38
CA GLU A 102 14.42 7.28 -0.09
C GLU A 102 15.70 6.53 0.31
N LYS A 103 16.33 5.80 -0.63
CA LYS A 103 17.55 5.01 -0.35
C LYS A 103 18.69 5.85 0.23
N ASN A 104 18.74 7.13 -0.11
CA ASN A 104 19.75 8.05 0.41
C ASN A 104 19.48 8.50 1.85
N ILE A 105 18.23 8.37 2.33
CA ILE A 105 17.76 8.85 3.63
C ILE A 105 17.75 7.72 4.67
N PHE A 106 17.22 6.55 4.28
CA PHE A 106 17.02 5.46 5.23
C PHE A 106 18.12 4.41 5.21
N HIS A 107 18.94 4.32 4.15
CA HIS A 107 20.04 3.34 4.05
C HIS A 107 19.63 1.91 4.47
N ASP A 108 18.55 1.39 3.86
CA ASP A 108 18.01 0.04 4.08
C ASP A 108 17.41 -0.23 5.49
N ASN A 109 17.11 0.82 6.27
CA ASN A 109 16.53 0.67 7.62
C ASN A 109 14.99 0.64 7.65
N ILE A 110 14.31 0.81 6.52
CA ILE A 110 12.86 0.79 6.41
C ILE A 110 12.44 -0.03 5.20
N LEU A 111 11.30 -0.71 5.29
CA LEU A 111 10.77 -1.48 4.16
C LEU A 111 10.03 -0.57 3.18
N ILE A 112 10.30 -0.71 1.88
CA ILE A 112 9.69 0.09 0.82
C ILE A 112 8.64 -0.74 0.08
N ILE A 113 7.40 -0.24 0.09
CA ILE A 113 6.32 -0.74 -0.75
C ILE A 113 6.10 0.29 -1.86
N ALA A 114 6.13 -0.12 -3.13
CA ALA A 114 5.95 0.82 -4.24
C ALA A 114 5.07 0.26 -5.35
N GLY A 115 4.16 1.10 -5.84
CA GLY A 115 3.30 0.72 -6.95
C GLY A 115 1.97 1.46 -6.97
N LYS A 116 1.13 1.11 -7.93
CA LYS A 116 -0.19 1.72 -8.12
C LYS A 116 -1.26 0.64 -8.22
N MET A 117 -2.34 0.84 -7.45
CA MET A 117 -3.54 0.01 -7.53
C MET A 117 -4.56 0.51 -8.57
N TYR A 118 -4.53 1.80 -8.92
CA TYR A 118 -5.38 2.41 -9.96
C TYR A 118 -4.70 3.63 -10.60
N GLY A 119 -5.43 4.37 -11.45
CA GLY A 119 -4.89 5.46 -12.27
C GLY A 119 -4.42 6.71 -11.51
N ALA A 120 -4.82 6.96 -10.26
CA ALA A 120 -4.49 8.16 -9.47
C ALA A 120 -4.78 9.52 -10.16
N GLY A 121 -5.83 9.59 -11.00
CA GLY A 121 -6.21 10.82 -11.71
C GLY A 121 -5.33 11.22 -12.89
N VAL A 122 -4.41 10.34 -13.34
CA VAL A 122 -3.62 10.55 -14.56
C VAL A 122 -4.14 9.70 -15.72
N ARG A 123 -4.05 10.22 -16.95
CA ARG A 123 -4.35 9.42 -18.15
C ARG A 123 -3.26 8.37 -18.31
N ASN A 124 -3.61 7.10 -18.12
CA ASN A 124 -2.70 6.00 -18.40
C ASN A 124 -2.45 5.92 -19.92
N LYS A 125 -1.25 6.30 -20.35
CA LYS A 125 -0.83 6.23 -21.76
C LYS A 125 -0.37 4.84 -22.19
N SER A 126 -0.22 3.90 -21.24
CA SER A 126 0.29 2.57 -21.54
C SER A 126 -0.83 1.65 -22.04
N VAL A 127 -0.55 0.93 -23.14
CA VAL A 127 -1.42 -0.12 -23.68
C VAL A 127 -1.60 -1.25 -22.66
N ASP A 128 -0.61 -1.42 -21.78
CA ASP A 128 -0.55 -2.44 -20.73
C ASP A 128 -1.28 -2.03 -19.44
N GLY A 129 -1.95 -0.88 -19.39
CA GLY A 129 -2.74 -0.44 -18.22
C GLY A 129 -1.95 0.33 -17.16
N ILE A 130 -2.20 0.05 -15.88
CA ILE A 130 -1.69 0.81 -14.72
C ILE A 130 -0.22 0.46 -14.39
N VAL A 131 0.15 -0.82 -14.52
CA VAL A 131 1.50 -1.35 -14.25
C VAL A 131 1.90 -2.32 -15.37
N SER A 132 3.16 -2.24 -15.81
CA SER A 132 3.78 -3.16 -16.78
C SER A 132 4.97 -3.89 -16.17
N LYS A 133 5.46 -4.95 -16.82
CA LYS A 133 6.65 -5.69 -16.37
C LYS A 133 7.89 -4.80 -16.25
N ASN A 134 8.08 -3.85 -17.17
CA ASN A 134 9.22 -2.93 -17.11
C ASN A 134 9.17 -2.06 -15.85
N VAL A 135 7.99 -1.56 -15.49
CA VAL A 135 7.80 -0.77 -14.26
C VAL A 135 8.13 -1.61 -13.01
N VAL A 136 7.71 -2.89 -12.99
CA VAL A 136 8.05 -3.82 -11.91
C VAL A 136 9.57 -3.96 -11.76
N VAL A 137 10.27 -4.24 -12.87
CA VAL A 137 11.73 -4.38 -12.90
C VAL A 137 12.41 -3.09 -12.44
N GLU A 138 11.99 -1.93 -12.95
CA GLU A 138 12.54 -0.63 -12.56
C GLU A 138 12.37 -0.34 -11.07
N PHE A 139 11.21 -0.65 -10.48
CA PHE A 139 10.96 -0.45 -9.05
C PHE A 139 11.79 -1.40 -8.19
N ALA A 140 11.84 -2.68 -8.53
CA ALA A 140 12.63 -3.67 -7.79
C ALA A 140 14.12 -3.33 -7.84
N GLN A 141 14.66 -2.97 -9.01
CA GLN A 141 16.07 -2.57 -9.16
C GLN A 141 16.40 -1.23 -8.50
N ALA A 142 15.44 -0.30 -8.44
CA ALA A 142 15.59 0.91 -7.64
C ALA A 142 15.62 0.59 -6.14
N GLY A 143 15.04 -0.53 -5.73
CA GLY A 143 15.13 -1.10 -4.40
C GLY A 143 13.84 -1.11 -3.60
N ALA A 144 12.69 -1.14 -4.27
CA ALA A 144 11.45 -1.47 -3.57
C ALA A 144 11.49 -2.94 -3.12
N ASP A 145 11.28 -3.19 -1.83
CA ASP A 145 11.23 -4.55 -1.26
C ASP A 145 9.93 -5.27 -1.65
N ILE A 146 8.84 -4.51 -1.77
CA ILE A 146 7.52 -5.01 -2.10
C ILE A 146 6.93 -4.21 -3.25
N ILE A 147 6.50 -4.90 -4.30
CA ILE A 147 5.84 -4.29 -5.45
C ILE A 147 4.33 -4.39 -5.29
N LEU A 148 3.67 -3.24 -5.26
CA LEU A 148 2.22 -3.12 -5.19
C LEU A 148 1.60 -3.24 -6.59
N LEU A 149 0.76 -4.25 -6.75
CA LEU A 149 0.04 -4.58 -7.97
C LEU A 149 -1.48 -4.47 -7.75
N PRO A 150 -2.26 -4.08 -8.77
CA PRO A 150 -3.71 -4.19 -8.68
C PRO A 150 -4.13 -5.65 -8.51
N ALA A 151 -5.03 -5.91 -7.56
CA ALA A 151 -5.61 -7.23 -7.36
C ALA A 151 -6.36 -7.74 -8.61
N VAL A 152 -6.43 -9.07 -8.76
CA VAL A 152 -7.23 -9.72 -9.82
C VAL A 152 -8.67 -9.25 -9.71
N GLY A 153 -9.23 -8.74 -10.82
CA GLY A 153 -10.60 -8.26 -10.92
C GLY A 153 -10.88 -6.94 -10.20
N SER A 154 -9.87 -6.25 -9.64
CA SER A 154 -10.09 -4.98 -8.91
C SER A 154 -10.22 -3.76 -9.81
N VAL A 155 -9.57 -3.79 -10.98
CA VAL A 155 -9.58 -2.69 -11.97
C VAL A 155 -9.66 -3.27 -13.39
N PRO A 156 -10.12 -2.48 -14.39
CA PRO A 156 -10.19 -2.93 -15.77
C PRO A 156 -8.87 -3.48 -16.29
N GLY A 157 -8.90 -4.71 -16.82
CA GLY A 157 -7.72 -5.37 -17.39
C GLY A 157 -6.84 -6.13 -16.39
N SER A 158 -7.16 -6.15 -15.09
CA SER A 158 -6.45 -6.98 -14.09
C SER A 158 -6.97 -8.41 -14.09
N THR A 159 -6.56 -9.18 -15.07
CA THR A 159 -6.91 -10.60 -15.19
C THR A 159 -5.96 -11.47 -14.36
N LEU A 160 -6.38 -12.70 -14.01
CA LEU A 160 -5.54 -13.66 -13.29
C LEU A 160 -4.19 -13.87 -13.99
N ALA A 161 -4.21 -14.16 -15.30
CA ALA A 161 -3.00 -14.40 -16.08
C ALA A 161 -2.05 -13.20 -16.12
N LYS A 162 -2.61 -11.97 -16.17
CA LYS A 162 -1.80 -10.75 -16.15
C LYS A 162 -1.17 -10.52 -14.79
N THR A 163 -1.94 -10.65 -13.71
CA THR A 163 -1.44 -10.50 -12.35
C THR A 163 -0.39 -11.57 -12.04
N GLU A 164 -0.62 -12.83 -12.41
CA GLU A 164 0.37 -13.92 -12.31
C GLU A 164 1.67 -13.58 -13.03
N ALA A 165 1.59 -13.10 -14.28
CA ALA A 165 2.77 -12.73 -15.05
C ALA A 165 3.55 -11.56 -14.43
N LEU A 166 2.88 -10.63 -13.75
CA LEU A 166 3.53 -9.54 -13.02
C LEU A 166 4.17 -10.04 -11.72
N VAL A 167 3.47 -10.89 -10.95
CA VAL A 167 3.99 -11.53 -9.73
C VAL A 167 5.26 -12.33 -10.03
N LEU A 168 5.26 -13.12 -11.11
CA LEU A 168 6.46 -13.85 -11.54
C LEU A 168 7.64 -12.90 -11.81
N THR A 169 7.40 -11.78 -12.49
CA THR A 169 8.44 -10.77 -12.72
C THR A 169 8.92 -10.10 -11.42
N VAL A 170 8.04 -9.89 -10.43
CA VAL A 170 8.44 -9.42 -9.11
C VAL A 170 9.38 -10.42 -8.43
N HIS A 171 9.04 -11.72 -8.48
CA HIS A 171 9.85 -12.78 -7.89
C HIS A 171 11.19 -12.99 -8.61
N GLU A 172 11.24 -12.83 -9.93
CA GLU A 172 12.47 -12.90 -10.73
C GLU A 172 13.49 -11.81 -10.31
N GLU A 173 13.01 -10.64 -9.88
CA GLU A 173 13.85 -9.56 -9.37
C GLU A 173 14.13 -9.68 -7.85
N GLY A 174 13.63 -10.73 -7.19
CA GLY A 174 13.88 -11.00 -5.77
C GLY A 174 13.05 -10.16 -4.79
N ALA A 175 12.02 -9.45 -5.26
CA ALA A 175 11.09 -8.68 -4.42
C ALA A 175 9.84 -9.51 -4.05
N LEU A 176 9.01 -8.98 -3.14
CA LEU A 176 7.71 -9.57 -2.78
C LEU A 176 6.57 -8.90 -3.55
N ALA A 177 5.56 -9.68 -3.93
CA ALA A 177 4.38 -9.15 -4.62
C ALA A 177 3.23 -8.88 -3.63
N LEU A 178 2.73 -7.65 -3.63
CA LEU A 178 1.54 -7.24 -2.90
C LEU A 178 0.39 -6.99 -3.87
N THR A 179 -0.76 -7.63 -3.63
CA THR A 179 -1.99 -7.36 -4.41
C THR A 179 -2.96 -6.51 -3.59
N ALA A 180 -3.40 -5.39 -4.17
CA ALA A 180 -4.24 -4.41 -3.49
C ALA A 180 -5.63 -4.29 -4.13
N ILE A 181 -6.65 -4.39 -3.28
CA ILE A 181 -8.00 -3.89 -3.56
C ILE A 181 -7.99 -2.41 -3.19
N GLY A 182 -8.04 -1.54 -4.20
CA GLY A 182 -8.05 -0.08 -4.08
C GLY A 182 -9.33 0.53 -4.67
N THR A 183 -10.44 -0.18 -4.55
CA THR A 183 -11.75 0.18 -5.12
C THR A 183 -12.81 -0.23 -4.13
N SER A 184 -14.05 0.29 -4.23
CA SER A 184 -15.13 -0.03 -3.29
C SER A 184 -15.48 -1.53 -3.13
N GLN A 185 -14.83 -2.43 -3.88
CA GLN A 185 -14.91 -3.87 -3.73
C GLN A 185 -14.42 -4.41 -2.37
N GLU A 186 -13.63 -3.66 -1.58
CA GLU A 186 -13.32 -4.09 -0.19
C GLU A 186 -14.57 -4.16 0.71
N GLY A 187 -15.64 -3.45 0.36
CA GLY A 187 -16.95 -3.48 1.01
C GLY A 187 -17.94 -4.44 0.34
N ALA A 188 -17.50 -5.25 -0.62
CA ALA A 188 -18.37 -6.18 -1.31
C ALA A 188 -18.87 -7.31 -0.40
N ALA A 189 -19.84 -8.08 -0.91
CA ALA A 189 -20.34 -9.26 -0.25
C ALA A 189 -19.23 -10.29 0.01
N ARG A 190 -19.42 -11.09 1.05
CA ARG A 190 -18.52 -12.14 1.51
C ARG A 190 -17.99 -13.03 0.38
N GLU A 191 -18.87 -13.48 -0.51
CA GLU A 191 -18.53 -14.37 -1.61
C GLU A 191 -17.54 -13.71 -2.58
N THR A 192 -17.74 -12.41 -2.86
CA THR A 192 -16.83 -11.61 -3.69
C THR A 192 -15.46 -11.47 -3.01
N ILE A 193 -15.43 -11.16 -1.71
CA ILE A 193 -14.19 -11.03 -0.95
C ILE A 193 -13.40 -12.34 -0.95
N GLN A 194 -14.07 -13.48 -0.71
CA GLN A 194 -13.44 -14.79 -0.73
C GLN A 194 -12.91 -15.16 -2.13
N GLN A 195 -13.67 -14.82 -3.18
CA GLN A 195 -13.22 -15.05 -4.55
C GLN A 195 -11.99 -14.21 -4.88
N LEU A 196 -11.98 -12.91 -4.55
CA LEU A 196 -10.81 -12.04 -4.73
C LEU A 196 -9.60 -12.60 -3.98
N ALA A 197 -9.81 -13.06 -2.74
CA ALA A 197 -8.75 -13.64 -1.92
C ALA A 197 -8.12 -14.89 -2.57
N LEU A 198 -8.95 -15.82 -3.03
CA LEU A 198 -8.48 -17.03 -3.69
C LEU A 198 -7.81 -16.75 -5.04
N GLN A 199 -8.36 -15.84 -5.84
CA GLN A 199 -7.77 -15.47 -7.15
C GLN A 199 -6.40 -14.83 -7.00
N ASN A 200 -6.21 -13.91 -6.04
CA ASN A 200 -4.91 -13.30 -5.81
C ASN A 200 -3.91 -14.29 -5.20
N ARG A 201 -4.39 -15.24 -4.39
CA ARG A 201 -3.56 -16.35 -3.91
C ARG A 201 -3.12 -17.25 -5.08
N MET A 202 -4.02 -17.55 -6.01
CA MET A 202 -3.70 -18.31 -7.23
C MET A 202 -2.69 -17.57 -8.11
N ALA A 203 -2.76 -16.24 -8.16
CA ALA A 203 -1.80 -15.41 -8.89
C ALA A 203 -0.38 -15.40 -8.26
N GLY A 204 -0.22 -15.95 -7.05
CA GLY A 204 1.06 -16.03 -6.35
C GLY A 204 1.38 -14.85 -5.44
N ALA A 205 0.39 -14.04 -5.04
CA ALA A 205 0.64 -12.90 -4.15
C ALA A 205 1.23 -13.34 -2.79
N ASP A 206 2.26 -12.62 -2.33
CA ASP A 206 2.89 -12.83 -1.02
C ASP A 206 2.16 -12.04 0.07
N VAL A 207 1.78 -10.80 -0.28
CA VAL A 207 1.06 -9.88 0.60
C VAL A 207 -0.29 -9.55 -0.02
N HIS A 208 -1.32 -9.57 0.83
CA HIS A 208 -2.69 -9.26 0.44
C HIS A 208 -3.13 -8.00 1.16
N HIS A 209 -3.52 -6.99 0.39
CA HIS A 209 -4.04 -5.73 0.88
C HIS A 209 -5.54 -5.60 0.59
N ILE A 210 -6.30 -5.27 1.62
CA ILE A 210 -7.74 -5.02 1.55
C ILE A 210 -8.05 -3.75 2.34
N GLY A 211 -8.71 -2.79 1.68
CA GLY A 211 -9.16 -1.55 2.29
C GLY A 211 -8.26 -0.35 1.97
N ASP A 212 -8.86 0.67 1.38
CA ASP A 212 -8.26 2.01 1.17
C ASP A 212 -9.33 3.11 1.41
N ALA A 213 -10.61 2.80 1.17
CA ALA A 213 -11.72 3.76 1.20
C ALA A 213 -13.02 3.22 1.82
N GLY A 214 -12.97 2.10 2.58
CA GLY A 214 -14.12 1.52 3.26
C GLY A 214 -14.67 2.36 4.42
N GLU A 215 -15.48 1.76 5.31
CA GLU A 215 -16.10 2.45 6.46
C GLU A 215 -15.04 3.19 7.28
N HIS A 216 -15.02 4.52 7.22
CA HIS A 216 -14.00 5.38 7.86
C HIS A 216 -12.54 5.10 7.44
N GLY A 217 -12.29 4.63 6.22
CA GLY A 217 -10.93 4.40 5.71
C GLY A 217 -10.32 3.05 6.09
N ILE A 218 -11.14 2.09 6.52
CA ILE A 218 -10.73 0.69 6.73
C ILE A 218 -11.67 -0.27 6.00
N ALA A 219 -11.17 -1.47 5.66
CA ALA A 219 -12.06 -2.55 5.24
C ALA A 219 -12.94 -2.99 6.42
N VAL A 220 -14.17 -3.41 6.11
CA VAL A 220 -15.09 -3.96 7.11
C VAL A 220 -14.42 -5.15 7.82
N PRO A 221 -14.35 -5.21 9.17
CA PRO A 221 -13.60 -6.24 9.89
C PRO A 221 -13.97 -7.68 9.50
N GLU A 222 -15.25 -7.92 9.24
CA GLU A 222 -15.77 -9.20 8.73
C GLU A 222 -15.14 -9.58 7.39
N ASN A 223 -14.94 -8.61 6.49
CA ASN A 223 -14.30 -8.85 5.20
C ASN A 223 -12.80 -9.16 5.36
N ILE A 224 -12.10 -8.52 6.31
CA ILE A 224 -10.72 -8.89 6.65
C ILE A 224 -10.66 -10.34 7.16
N MET A 225 -11.61 -10.73 8.01
CA MET A 225 -11.71 -12.10 8.53
C MET A 225 -12.06 -13.12 7.44
N ASP A 226 -12.99 -12.79 6.55
CA ASP A 226 -13.40 -13.66 5.43
C ASP A 226 -12.27 -13.84 4.41
N TYR A 227 -11.59 -12.74 4.05
CA TYR A 227 -10.40 -12.78 3.18
C TYR A 227 -9.31 -13.66 3.79
N SER A 228 -8.99 -13.43 5.07
CA SER A 228 -8.01 -14.23 5.81
C SER A 228 -8.43 -15.71 5.82
N THR A 229 -9.67 -16.01 6.17
CA THR A 229 -10.20 -17.40 6.22
C THR A 229 -10.12 -18.10 4.87
N ALA A 230 -10.40 -17.42 3.76
CA ALA A 230 -10.29 -18.00 2.43
C ALA A 230 -8.85 -18.44 2.11
N ILE A 231 -7.84 -17.63 2.46
CA ILE A 231 -6.44 -17.93 2.11
C ILE A 231 -5.70 -18.81 3.13
N ARG A 232 -6.12 -18.88 4.40
CA ARG A 232 -5.39 -19.66 5.42
C ARG A 232 -6.24 -20.63 6.24
N GLY A 233 -7.56 -20.62 6.04
CA GLY A 233 -8.50 -21.41 6.83
C GLY A 233 -8.74 -20.86 8.24
N LYS A 234 -9.88 -21.25 8.84
CA LYS A 234 -10.35 -20.73 10.13
C LYS A 234 -9.33 -20.84 11.25
N ARG A 235 -8.65 -22.00 11.36
CA ARG A 235 -7.66 -22.26 12.42
C ARG A 235 -6.58 -21.19 12.45
N HIS A 236 -5.94 -20.92 11.31
CA HIS A 236 -4.86 -19.93 11.22
C HIS A 236 -5.38 -18.50 11.34
N THR A 237 -6.60 -18.22 10.85
CA THR A 237 -7.25 -16.92 11.04
C THR A 237 -7.46 -16.62 12.52
N TYR A 238 -8.06 -17.54 13.27
CA TYR A 238 -8.35 -17.34 14.70
C TYR A 238 -7.07 -17.25 15.54
N VAL A 239 -6.04 -18.04 15.23
CA VAL A 239 -4.74 -17.89 15.90
C VAL A 239 -4.16 -16.49 15.68
N ARG A 240 -4.26 -15.92 14.48
CA ARG A 240 -3.76 -14.56 14.20
C ARG A 240 -4.57 -13.47 14.89
N MET A 241 -5.89 -13.65 15.01
CA MET A 241 -6.79 -12.71 15.71
C MET A 241 -6.59 -12.75 17.22
N ALA A 242 -6.37 -13.94 17.79
CA ALA A 242 -6.19 -14.12 19.23
C ALA A 242 -4.74 -13.93 19.72
N ALA A 243 -3.76 -13.88 18.81
CA ALA A 243 -2.36 -13.71 19.16
C ALA A 243 -2.08 -12.28 19.66
N SER A 244 -1.73 -12.16 20.95
CA SER A 244 -1.14 -10.96 21.52
C SER A 244 0.38 -11.05 21.46
N ILE A 245 1.04 -10.02 20.96
CA ILE A 245 2.51 -9.92 20.98
C ILE A 245 3.04 -9.36 22.29
N ASN A 246 2.18 -8.81 23.15
CA ASN A 246 2.52 -8.26 24.47
C ASN A 246 2.36 -9.30 25.58
N ARG A 247 2.62 -10.58 25.27
CA ARG A 247 2.58 -11.69 26.23
C ARG A 247 3.95 -11.95 26.83
#